data_AF-A0A382HQA8-F1
#
_entry.id   AF-A0A382HQA8-F1
#
_cell.length_a   1.000
_cell.length_b   1.000
_cell.length_c   1.000
_cell.angle_alpha   90.00
_cell.angle_beta   90.00
_cell.angle_gamma   90.00
#
_symmetry.space_group_name_H-M   'P 1'
#
loop_
_entity.id
_entity.type
_entity.pdbx_description
1 polymer ?
#
loop_
_entity_poly.entity_id
_entity_poly.type
_entity_poly.pdbx_seq_one_letter_code
_entity_poly.pdbx_strand_id
1 'polypeptide(L)'
;VPIWEYKIISLLSVTDQENTLNALGQNRWELINLHAKNGDTVAYLKRESVVTTDGAPRIQEIEIGLPIEAQTSSNIGSHRTLKVPADIDPSIGGWLDTELEIGEEAAGISVSISGEVMTSSGEIVGPEGSEQDAAFNPAIGLELPIGCLVAKVGDEGTIEPVYYSGFLATEDKGRLFLTVNDESYDNNRGDFSITVTVL
;
A
#
# COMPACT_ATOMS: atom_id res chain seq x y z
N VAL A 1 -8.24 -0.51 16.79
CA VAL A 1 -7.60 -0.26 15.49
C VAL A 1 -8.67 -0.40 14.43
N PRO A 2 -8.89 0.59 13.55
CA PRO A 2 -9.86 0.46 12.47
C PRO A 2 -9.45 -0.71 11.56
N ILE A 3 -10.39 -1.60 11.26
CA ILE A 3 -10.23 -2.68 10.30
C ILE A 3 -10.76 -2.13 8.98
N TRP A 4 -10.01 -2.24 7.88
CA TRP A 4 -10.44 -1.72 6.58
C TRP A 4 -10.91 -2.86 5.67
N GLU A 5 -12.01 -2.64 4.96
CA GLU A 5 -12.51 -3.49 3.88
C GLU A 5 -12.20 -2.84 2.53
N TYR A 6 -11.84 -3.66 1.54
CA TYR A 6 -11.53 -3.21 0.18
C TYR A 6 -12.42 -3.94 -0.82
N LYS A 7 -12.80 -3.26 -1.89
CA LYS A 7 -13.64 -3.81 -2.95
C LYS A 7 -13.23 -3.26 -4.31
N ILE A 8 -13.26 -4.13 -5.31
CA ILE A 8 -13.06 -3.78 -6.71
C ILE A 8 -14.39 -4.00 -7.43
N ILE A 9 -14.80 -3.06 -8.26
CA ILE A 9 -15.96 -3.25 -9.14
C ILE A 9 -15.65 -2.78 -10.55
N SER A 10 -16.22 -3.47 -11.54
CA SER A 10 -16.24 -3.01 -12.93
C SER A 10 -17.46 -2.12 -13.15
N LEU A 11 -17.22 -0.99 -13.80
CA LEU A 11 -18.19 0.03 -14.14
C LEU A 11 -18.39 0.01 -15.66
N LEU A 12 -19.42 -0.72 -16.08
CA LEU A 12 -19.66 -1.13 -17.47
C LEU A 12 -20.21 0.00 -18.37
N SER A 13 -20.84 1.04 -17.81
CA SER A 13 -21.36 2.17 -18.58
C SER A 13 -21.41 3.46 -17.76
N VAL A 14 -21.38 4.63 -18.42
CA VAL A 14 -21.47 5.95 -17.76
C VAL A 14 -22.76 6.11 -16.95
N THR A 15 -23.88 5.53 -17.42
CA THR A 15 -25.16 5.58 -16.71
C THR A 15 -25.20 4.63 -15.51
N ASP A 16 -24.48 3.49 -15.59
CA ASP A 16 -24.32 2.59 -14.46
C ASP A 16 -23.34 3.15 -13.41
N GLN A 17 -22.32 3.90 -13.85
CA GLN A 17 -21.31 4.52 -12.99
C GLN A 17 -21.92 5.37 -11.89
N GLU A 18 -22.79 6.32 -12.24
CA GLU A 18 -23.40 7.22 -11.25
C GLU A 18 -24.28 6.46 -10.26
N ASN A 19 -25.10 5.52 -10.74
CA ASN A 19 -25.97 4.73 -9.87
C ASN A 19 -25.17 3.81 -8.94
N THR A 20 -24.14 3.15 -9.46
CA THR A 20 -23.28 2.27 -8.68
C THR A 20 -22.46 3.04 -7.65
N LEU A 21 -21.85 4.18 -8.02
CA LEU A 21 -21.08 5.01 -7.09
C LEU A 21 -21.98 5.62 -6.01
N ASN A 22 -23.20 6.06 -6.35
CA ASN A 22 -24.17 6.56 -5.38
C ASN A 22 -24.60 5.47 -4.38
N ALA A 23 -24.84 4.24 -4.85
CA ALA A 23 -25.17 3.10 -3.98
C ALA A 23 -23.99 2.69 -3.07
N LEU A 24 -22.77 2.87 -3.54
CA LEU A 24 -21.55 2.62 -2.77
C LEU A 24 -21.34 3.66 -1.66
N GLY A 25 -21.60 4.93 -1.95
CA GLY A 25 -21.56 6.01 -0.95
C GLY A 25 -22.53 5.76 0.23
N GLN A 26 -23.70 5.19 -0.03
CA GLN A 26 -24.65 4.80 1.03
C GLN A 26 -24.10 3.73 1.99
N ASN A 27 -23.17 2.91 1.50
CA ASN A 27 -22.52 1.84 2.25
C ASN A 27 -21.15 2.24 2.82
N ARG A 28 -20.85 3.55 2.81
CA ARG A 28 -19.59 4.17 3.23
C ARG A 28 -18.36 3.67 2.46
N TRP A 29 -18.55 3.16 1.25
CA TRP A 29 -17.43 2.89 0.36
C TRP A 29 -16.89 4.20 -0.18
N GLU A 30 -15.62 4.44 0.07
CA GLU A 30 -14.84 5.55 -0.43
C GLU A 30 -14.09 5.11 -1.68
N LEU A 31 -14.26 5.84 -2.77
CA LEU A 31 -13.49 5.63 -3.99
C LEU A 31 -12.03 6.03 -3.73
N ILE A 32 -11.14 5.06 -3.91
CA ILE A 32 -9.68 5.24 -3.81
C ILE A 32 -9.12 5.61 -5.17
N ASN A 33 -9.49 4.84 -6.20
CA ASN A 33 -8.92 4.97 -7.54
C ASN A 33 -9.91 4.52 -8.61
N LEU A 34 -9.75 5.06 -9.83
CA LEU A 34 -10.41 4.61 -11.05
C LEU A 34 -9.34 4.25 -12.07
N HIS A 35 -9.41 3.05 -12.61
CA HIS A 35 -8.52 2.60 -13.67
C HIS A 35 -9.33 2.25 -14.91
N ALA A 36 -8.96 2.77 -16.07
CA ALA A 36 -9.60 2.43 -17.33
C ALA A 36 -8.75 1.39 -18.06
N LYS A 37 -9.28 0.18 -18.25
CA LYS A 37 -8.62 -0.91 -18.98
C LYS A 37 -9.53 -1.41 -20.09
N ASN A 38 -9.06 -1.38 -21.33
CA ASN A 38 -9.75 -1.92 -22.51
C ASN A 38 -11.19 -1.38 -22.73
N GLY A 39 -11.49 -0.17 -22.27
CA GLY A 39 -12.82 0.44 -22.37
C GLY A 39 -13.71 0.23 -21.14
N ASP A 40 -13.31 -0.64 -20.22
CA ASP A 40 -13.96 -0.82 -18.92
C ASP A 40 -13.33 0.10 -17.88
N THR A 41 -14.15 0.68 -17.01
CA THR A 41 -13.66 1.46 -15.87
C THR A 41 -13.74 0.59 -14.62
N VAL A 42 -12.65 0.45 -13.88
CA VAL A 42 -12.58 -0.31 -12.63
C VAL A 42 -12.46 0.68 -11.48
N ALA A 43 -13.33 0.56 -10.48
CA ALA A 43 -13.26 1.34 -9.25
C ALA A 43 -12.71 0.51 -8.11
N TYR A 44 -11.70 1.08 -7.44
CA TYR A 44 -11.11 0.55 -6.22
C TYR A 44 -11.66 1.33 -5.05
N LEU A 45 -12.23 0.63 -4.08
CA LEU A 45 -12.99 1.21 -2.98
C LEU A 45 -12.44 0.70 -1.65
N LYS A 46 -12.49 1.55 -0.62
CA LYS A 46 -12.25 1.16 0.77
C LYS A 46 -13.41 1.58 1.66
N ARG A 47 -13.56 0.94 2.81
CA ARG A 47 -14.36 1.45 3.92
C ARG A 47 -13.85 0.95 5.25
N GLU A 48 -14.19 1.66 6.32
CA GLU A 48 -13.98 1.14 7.66
C GLU A 48 -14.97 -0.01 7.93
N SER A 49 -14.45 -1.18 8.27
CA SER A 49 -15.21 -2.36 8.67
C SER A 49 -15.88 -2.11 10.01
N VAL A 50 -17.20 -2.12 10.01
CA VAL A 50 -17.99 -2.07 11.24
C VAL A 50 -18.27 -3.52 11.62
N VAL A 51 -17.49 -4.07 12.55
CA VAL A 51 -17.80 -5.37 13.15
C VAL A 51 -19.07 -5.22 13.97
N THR A 52 -20.22 -5.54 13.38
CA THR A 52 -21.49 -5.60 14.12
C THR A 52 -21.52 -6.88 14.95
N THR A 53 -21.56 -6.74 16.27
CA THR A 53 -21.57 -7.83 17.26
C THR A 53 -22.85 -8.68 17.26
N ASP A 54 -23.79 -8.46 16.34
CA ASP A 54 -25.06 -9.20 16.30
C ASP A 54 -25.20 -10.01 15.01
N GLY A 55 -25.37 -11.32 15.18
CA GLY A 55 -25.64 -12.24 14.08
C GLY A 55 -27.04 -12.00 13.50
N ALA A 56 -27.10 -11.35 12.33
CA ALA A 56 -27.99 -11.62 11.17
C ALA A 56 -28.22 -10.34 10.31
N PRO A 57 -28.63 -10.45 9.04
CA PRO A 57 -28.43 -11.52 8.06
C PRO A 57 -27.40 -11.09 6.99
N ARG A 58 -26.78 -12.11 6.38
CA ARG A 58 -25.95 -12.00 5.17
C ARG A 58 -26.82 -11.38 4.06
N ILE A 59 -26.49 -10.18 3.58
CA ILE A 59 -27.03 -9.72 2.29
C ILE A 59 -26.48 -10.72 1.27
N GLN A 60 -27.37 -11.49 0.64
CA GLN A 60 -27.01 -12.30 -0.51
C GLN A 60 -26.47 -11.34 -1.57
N GLU A 61 -25.17 -11.40 -1.80
CA GLU A 61 -24.57 -10.87 -3.01
C GLU A 61 -25.35 -11.45 -4.18
N ILE A 62 -25.93 -10.58 -4.99
CA ILE A 62 -26.47 -10.96 -6.28
C ILE A 62 -25.24 -11.32 -7.11
N GLU A 63 -24.93 -12.61 -7.19
CA GLU A 63 -23.99 -13.17 -8.16
C GLU A 63 -24.58 -12.93 -9.56
N ILE A 64 -24.25 -11.78 -10.14
CA ILE A 64 -24.45 -11.54 -11.56
C ILE A 64 -23.37 -12.37 -12.25
N GLY A 65 -23.74 -13.55 -12.73
CA GLY A 65 -22.84 -14.48 -13.41
C GLY A 65 -22.24 -13.86 -14.68
N LEU A 66 -21.04 -13.33 -14.54
CA LEU A 66 -20.17 -12.98 -15.66
C LEU A 66 -19.27 -14.19 -16.00
N PRO A 67 -18.94 -14.40 -17.28
CA PRO A 67 -18.17 -15.56 -17.71
C PRO A 67 -16.78 -15.55 -17.06
N ILE A 68 -16.44 -16.67 -16.44
CA ILE A 68 -15.14 -16.92 -15.81
C ILE A 68 -14.11 -17.11 -16.92
N GLU A 69 -13.56 -16.01 -17.45
CA GLU A 69 -12.26 -16.05 -18.12
C GLU A 69 -11.15 -16.22 -17.07
N ALA A 70 -10.08 -16.91 -17.47
CA ALA A 70 -9.05 -17.52 -16.65
C ALA A 70 -8.76 -16.82 -15.31
N GLN A 71 -8.88 -17.57 -14.20
CA GLN A 71 -8.31 -17.18 -12.91
C GLN A 71 -6.77 -17.14 -13.02
N THR A 72 -6.23 -16.05 -13.58
CA THR A 72 -4.95 -15.54 -13.10
C THR A 72 -5.20 -15.17 -11.64
N SER A 73 -4.47 -15.80 -10.73
CA SER A 73 -4.47 -15.46 -9.31
C SER A 73 -4.12 -13.99 -9.17
N SER A 74 -5.15 -13.14 -9.15
CA SER A 74 -4.99 -11.71 -8.95
C SER A 74 -4.57 -11.51 -7.51
N ASN A 75 -3.39 -10.92 -7.30
CA ASN A 75 -2.91 -10.59 -5.98
C ASN A 75 -3.57 -9.31 -5.43
N ILE A 76 -4.49 -8.69 -6.18
CA ILE A 76 -5.21 -7.52 -5.72
C ILE A 76 -6.05 -7.89 -4.48
N GLY A 77 -6.02 -7.02 -3.46
CA GLY A 77 -6.61 -7.24 -2.15
C GLY A 77 -5.71 -8.03 -1.18
N SER A 78 -4.61 -8.61 -1.67
CA SER A 78 -3.58 -9.17 -0.79
C SER A 78 -3.03 -8.08 0.09
N HIS A 79 -2.92 -8.37 1.38
CA HIS A 79 -2.35 -7.45 2.34
C HIS A 79 -1.41 -8.14 3.31
N ARG A 80 -0.48 -7.36 3.84
CA ARG A 80 0.49 -7.76 4.84
C ARG A 80 0.69 -6.66 5.85
N THR A 81 0.78 -7.05 7.12
CA THR A 81 1.24 -6.17 8.20
C THR A 81 2.61 -6.64 8.65
N LEU A 82 3.57 -5.73 8.65
CA LEU A 82 4.98 -6.01 8.96
C LEU A 82 5.62 -4.84 9.70
N LYS A 83 6.76 -5.12 10.34
CA LYS A 83 7.61 -4.13 10.98
C LYS A 83 8.82 -3.88 10.09
N VAL A 84 9.07 -2.63 9.73
CA VAL A 84 10.29 -2.20 9.03
C VAL A 84 11.28 -1.70 10.08
N PRO A 85 12.31 -2.48 10.43
CA PRO A 85 13.28 -2.11 11.45
C PRO A 85 14.22 -1.02 10.93
N ALA A 86 14.56 -0.05 11.78
CA ALA A 86 15.43 1.05 11.43
C ALA A 86 16.94 0.71 11.45
N ASP A 87 17.31 -0.45 12.03
CA ASP A 87 18.69 -0.88 12.27
C ASP A 87 19.23 -1.84 11.19
N ILE A 88 18.50 -2.02 10.08
CA ILE A 88 18.91 -2.87 8.96
C ILE A 88 19.44 -2.01 7.81
N ASP A 89 20.75 -2.11 7.56
CA ASP A 89 21.39 -1.49 6.39
C ASP A 89 20.97 -2.24 5.11
N PRO A 90 20.28 -1.58 4.16
CA PRO A 90 19.86 -2.21 2.90
C PRO A 90 21.03 -2.65 2.01
N SER A 91 22.25 -2.13 2.23
CA SER A 91 23.46 -2.53 1.50
C SER A 91 24.06 -3.86 1.99
N ILE A 92 23.73 -4.26 3.23
CA ILE A 92 24.31 -5.45 3.88
C ILE A 92 23.22 -6.49 4.18
N GLY A 93 22.19 -6.08 4.92
CA GLY A 93 21.04 -6.92 5.30
C GLY A 93 20.00 -7.06 4.18
N GLY A 94 20.08 -6.21 3.16
CA GLY A 94 19.11 -6.15 2.08
C GLY A 94 17.86 -5.37 2.46
N TRP A 95 16.99 -5.17 1.47
CA TRP A 95 15.67 -4.59 1.70
C TRP A 95 14.72 -5.63 2.29
N LEU A 96 13.77 -5.18 3.10
CA LEU A 96 12.75 -6.07 3.66
C LEU A 96 11.76 -6.48 2.57
N ASP A 97 11.74 -7.76 2.21
CA ASP A 97 10.73 -8.36 1.33
C ASP A 97 9.39 -8.44 2.06
N THR A 98 8.34 -7.85 1.48
CA THR A 98 6.98 -7.89 2.04
C THR A 98 6.22 -9.16 1.65
N GLU A 99 6.76 -9.97 0.74
CA GLU A 99 6.13 -11.07 0.03
C GLU A 99 4.91 -10.67 -0.83
N LEU A 100 4.58 -9.38 -0.92
CA LEU A 100 3.52 -8.88 -1.78
C LEU A 100 4.05 -8.72 -3.21
N GLU A 101 3.24 -9.19 -4.15
CA GLU A 101 3.54 -9.19 -5.57
C GLU A 101 2.58 -8.24 -6.30
N ILE A 102 3.12 -7.22 -6.93
CA ILE A 102 2.38 -6.22 -7.70
C ILE A 102 2.33 -6.69 -9.15
N GLY A 103 1.17 -7.22 -9.54
CA GLY A 103 0.91 -7.76 -10.87
C GLY A 103 0.47 -6.71 -11.90
N GLU A 104 0.32 -7.13 -13.15
CA GLU A 104 -0.05 -6.24 -14.26
C GLU A 104 -1.39 -5.53 -14.06
N GLU A 105 -2.33 -6.17 -13.37
CA GLU A 105 -3.66 -5.64 -13.07
C GLU A 105 -3.68 -4.66 -11.87
N ALA A 106 -2.58 -4.58 -11.10
CA ALA A 106 -2.50 -3.71 -9.95
C ALA A 106 -2.25 -2.25 -10.39
N ALA A 107 -3.06 -1.34 -9.86
CA ALA A 107 -2.89 0.10 -10.00
C ALA A 107 -1.87 0.66 -9.00
N GLY A 108 -1.60 -0.06 -7.90
CA GLY A 108 -0.59 0.32 -6.92
C GLY A 108 -0.78 -0.34 -5.57
N ILE A 109 -0.45 0.38 -4.50
CA ILE A 109 -0.61 -0.09 -3.13
C ILE A 109 -1.28 0.95 -2.25
N SER A 110 -2.10 0.48 -1.32
CA SER A 110 -2.54 1.28 -0.18
C SER A 110 -1.65 0.95 1.01
N VAL A 111 -1.15 1.97 1.69
CA VAL A 111 -0.25 1.84 2.83
C VAL A 111 -0.88 2.52 4.05
N SER A 112 -0.80 1.85 5.20
CA SER A 112 -1.11 2.40 6.52
C SER A 112 0.12 2.24 7.40
N ILE A 113 0.65 3.33 7.94
CA ILE A 113 1.94 3.40 8.63
C ILE A 113 1.75 4.01 10.00
N SER A 114 2.48 3.48 10.98
CA SER A 114 2.60 4.01 12.33
C SER A 114 3.95 3.65 12.92
N GLY A 115 4.30 4.29 14.03
CA GLY A 115 5.57 4.08 14.71
C GLY A 115 6.56 5.20 14.44
N GLU A 116 7.67 5.14 15.16
CA GLU A 116 8.75 6.11 15.13
C GLU A 116 10.06 5.35 15.18
N VAL A 117 11.10 5.94 14.60
CA VAL A 117 12.45 5.39 14.59
C VAL A 117 13.41 6.42 15.14
N MET A 118 14.43 5.94 15.85
CA MET A 118 15.61 6.73 16.18
C MET A 118 16.62 6.59 15.05
N THR A 119 17.08 7.70 14.50
CA THR A 119 18.08 7.76 13.44
C THR A 119 19.50 7.72 13.99
N SER A 120 20.48 7.68 13.10
CA SER A 120 21.90 7.71 13.44
C SER A 120 22.32 9.01 14.15
N SER A 121 21.62 10.12 13.90
CA SER A 121 21.80 11.40 14.60
C SER A 121 21.25 11.39 16.03
N GLY A 122 20.45 10.38 16.39
CA GLY A 122 19.74 10.27 17.66
C GLY A 122 18.39 10.99 17.69
N GLU A 123 17.96 11.56 16.55
CA GLU A 123 16.63 12.14 16.39
C GLU A 123 15.57 11.04 16.32
N ILE A 124 14.39 11.28 16.91
CA ILE A 124 13.22 10.38 16.77
C ILE A 124 12.30 10.98 15.72
N VAL A 125 12.03 10.24 14.67
CA VAL A 125 11.28 10.70 13.48
C VAL A 125 10.16 9.74 13.10
N GLY A 126 9.14 10.28 12.44
CA GLY A 126 8.10 9.51 11.75
C GLY A 126 8.55 9.02 10.37
N PRO A 127 7.67 8.38 9.60
CA PRO A 127 7.96 7.84 8.26
C PRO A 127 8.43 8.89 7.25
N GLU A 128 8.13 10.16 7.50
CA GLU A 128 8.61 11.32 6.75
C GLU A 128 10.12 11.56 6.88
N GLY A 129 10.74 11.06 7.96
CA GLY A 129 12.13 11.32 8.30
C GLY A 129 12.38 12.72 8.89
N SER A 130 13.64 13.10 9.01
CA SER A 130 14.05 14.40 9.55
C SER A 130 13.68 15.55 8.60
N GLU A 131 13.13 16.64 9.13
CA GLU A 131 12.90 17.87 8.34
C GLU A 131 14.20 18.65 8.05
N GLN A 132 15.28 18.36 8.78
CA GLN A 132 16.51 19.15 8.78
C GLN A 132 17.68 18.42 8.15
N ASP A 133 17.67 17.08 8.20
CA ASP A 133 18.78 16.24 7.77
C ASP A 133 18.37 15.27 6.65
N ALA A 134 19.22 15.15 5.64
CA ALA A 134 19.10 14.19 4.56
C ALA A 134 20.38 13.36 4.44
N ALA A 135 20.24 12.11 4.01
CA ALA A 135 21.34 11.20 3.76
C ALA A 135 21.25 10.63 2.34
N PHE A 136 22.42 10.48 1.72
CA PHE A 136 22.59 9.67 0.52
C PHE A 136 23.03 8.26 0.91
N ASN A 137 22.14 7.30 0.72
CA ASN A 137 22.47 5.87 0.88
C ASN A 137 22.70 5.24 -0.51
N PRO A 138 23.89 4.67 -0.81
CA PRO A 138 24.18 4.07 -2.11
C PRO A 138 23.23 2.93 -2.55
N ALA A 139 22.65 2.18 -1.62
CA ALA A 139 21.67 1.13 -1.93
C ALA A 139 20.26 1.67 -2.25
N ILE A 140 19.99 2.92 -1.86
CA ILE A 140 18.77 3.66 -2.19
C ILE A 140 19.00 4.55 -3.42
N GLY A 141 20.22 5.02 -3.63
CA GLY A 141 20.63 5.78 -4.81
C GLY A 141 20.03 7.19 -4.90
N LEU A 142 19.36 7.66 -3.85
CA LEU A 142 18.73 8.98 -3.75
C LEU A 142 19.16 9.66 -2.44
N GLU A 143 19.22 10.99 -2.46
CA GLU A 143 19.35 11.79 -1.24
C GLU A 143 17.93 12.06 -0.72
N LEU A 144 17.63 11.47 0.44
CA LEU A 144 16.31 11.51 1.08
C LEU A 144 16.47 11.89 2.57
N PRO A 145 15.40 12.35 3.24
CA PRO A 145 15.44 12.60 4.68
C PRO A 145 15.96 11.39 5.47
N ILE A 146 16.74 11.65 6.52
CA ILE A 146 17.21 10.58 7.41
C ILE A 146 16.02 10.01 8.19
N GLY A 147 15.94 8.69 8.29
CA GLY A 147 14.86 7.95 8.96
C GLY A 147 13.58 7.82 8.14
N CYS A 148 13.51 8.33 6.90
CA CYS A 148 12.29 8.18 6.11
C CYS A 148 12.08 6.74 5.63
N LEU A 149 10.82 6.34 5.52
CA LEU A 149 10.44 5.06 4.93
C LEU A 149 10.53 5.13 3.41
N VAL A 150 11.08 4.08 2.81
CA VAL A 150 11.27 3.97 1.35
C VAL A 150 10.73 2.64 0.84
N ALA A 151 10.13 2.66 -0.35
CA ALA A 151 9.60 1.49 -1.03
C ALA A 151 10.22 1.32 -2.43
N LYS A 152 10.27 0.07 -2.90
CA LYS A 152 10.63 -0.28 -4.27
C LYS A 152 9.81 -1.49 -4.74
N VAL A 153 9.41 -1.49 -6.01
CA VAL A 153 8.64 -2.59 -6.61
C VAL A 153 9.46 -3.29 -7.70
N GLY A 154 9.83 -4.54 -7.47
CA GLY A 154 10.76 -5.27 -8.32
C GLY A 154 12.22 -4.90 -8.06
N ASP A 155 13.15 -5.71 -8.58
CA ASP A 155 14.58 -5.53 -8.33
C ASP A 155 15.13 -4.23 -8.93
N GLU A 156 14.62 -3.85 -10.10
CA GLU A 156 15.00 -2.65 -10.86
C GLU A 156 13.92 -1.55 -10.80
N GLY A 157 12.99 -1.66 -9.84
CA GLY A 157 11.89 -0.71 -9.68
C GLY A 157 12.34 0.68 -9.30
N THR A 158 11.48 1.65 -9.56
CA THR A 158 11.63 3.01 -9.07
C THR A 158 11.54 3.01 -7.55
N ILE A 159 12.47 3.73 -6.93
CA ILE A 159 12.54 3.90 -5.49
C ILE A 159 11.72 5.13 -5.12
N GLU A 160 10.74 4.94 -4.22
CA GLU A 160 9.77 5.97 -3.85
C GLU A 160 9.73 6.15 -2.33
N PRO A 161 9.81 7.39 -1.81
CA PRO A 161 9.62 7.65 -0.40
C PRO A 161 8.14 7.52 -0.01
N VAL A 162 7.86 6.96 1.18
CA VAL A 162 6.50 6.71 1.67
C VAL A 162 6.26 7.51 2.96
N TYR A 163 6.07 8.81 2.81
CA TYR A 163 5.98 9.75 3.93
C TYR A 163 4.70 9.59 4.77
N TYR A 164 3.59 9.15 4.17
CA TYR A 164 2.30 9.10 4.83
C TYR A 164 1.50 7.85 4.46
N SER A 165 0.55 7.51 5.32
CA SER A 165 -0.49 6.53 5.00
C SER A 165 -1.33 7.05 3.83
N GLY A 166 -1.58 6.21 2.83
CA GLY A 166 -2.29 6.63 1.63
C GLY A 166 -2.17 5.64 0.49
N PHE A 167 -2.39 6.13 -0.73
CA PHE A 167 -2.23 5.37 -1.96
C PHE A 167 -0.92 5.75 -2.64
N LEU A 168 -0.13 4.75 -3.01
CA LEU A 168 1.05 4.88 -3.85
C LEU A 168 0.75 4.18 -5.18
N ALA A 169 0.60 4.98 -6.24
CA ALA A 169 0.51 4.45 -7.60
C ALA A 169 1.89 3.95 -8.03
N THR A 170 1.93 2.83 -8.75
CA THR A 170 3.17 2.36 -9.35
C THR A 170 2.88 1.64 -10.67
N GLU A 171 3.70 1.94 -11.67
CA GLU A 171 3.69 1.23 -12.95
C GLU A 171 4.60 0.00 -12.92
N ASP A 172 5.53 -0.05 -11.96
CA ASP A 172 6.48 -1.14 -11.77
C ASP A 172 5.77 -2.40 -11.28
N LYS A 173 6.33 -3.54 -11.66
CA LYS A 173 5.77 -4.88 -11.41
C LYS A 173 6.79 -5.76 -10.70
N GLY A 174 6.31 -6.61 -9.81
CA GLY A 174 7.14 -7.53 -9.05
C GLY A 174 6.94 -7.43 -7.54
N ARG A 175 7.95 -7.92 -6.81
CA ARG A 175 8.00 -7.93 -5.35
C ARG A 175 8.08 -6.53 -4.76
N LEU A 176 7.26 -6.23 -3.75
CA LEU A 176 7.38 -5.00 -2.97
C LEU A 176 8.43 -5.18 -1.86
N PHE A 177 9.37 -4.25 -1.81
CA PHE A 177 10.42 -4.17 -0.79
C PHE A 177 10.35 -2.84 -0.04
N LEU A 178 10.68 -2.85 1.24
CA LEU A 178 10.70 -1.65 2.10
C LEU A 178 12.04 -1.52 2.84
N THR A 179 12.43 -0.29 3.16
CA THR A 179 13.58 0.01 4.03
C THR A 179 13.46 1.38 4.67
N VAL A 180 14.37 1.70 5.59
CA VAL A 180 14.54 3.04 6.19
C VAL A 180 15.79 3.68 5.61
N ASN A 181 15.70 4.93 5.16
CA ASN A 181 16.84 5.67 4.65
C ASN A 181 17.71 6.22 5.79
N ASP A 182 18.98 5.88 5.82
CA ASP A 182 19.97 6.49 6.71
C ASP A 182 21.37 6.36 6.06
N GLU A 183 22.33 7.15 6.53
CA GLU A 183 23.75 7.00 6.18
C GLU A 183 24.46 5.93 7.01
N SER A 184 23.93 5.65 8.21
CA SER A 184 24.46 4.66 9.15
C SER A 184 23.33 4.04 9.96
N TYR A 185 23.49 2.77 10.33
CA TYR A 185 22.42 1.98 10.97
C TYR A 185 22.77 1.50 12.38
N ASP A 186 24.02 1.66 12.82
CA ASP A 186 24.55 1.09 14.08
C ASP A 186 23.78 1.54 15.33
N ASN A 187 23.32 2.80 15.32
CA ASN A 187 22.63 3.44 16.44
C ASN A 187 21.13 3.56 16.23
N ASN A 188 20.61 3.08 15.10
CA ASN A 188 19.20 3.22 14.80
C ASN A 188 18.39 2.30 15.69
N ARG A 189 17.20 2.74 16.11
CA ARG A 189 16.31 1.96 16.98
C ARG A 189 14.86 2.14 16.57
N GLY A 190 14.01 1.19 16.95
CA GLY A 190 12.59 1.25 16.66
C GLY A 190 12.23 0.65 15.30
N ASP A 191 10.95 0.73 14.98
CA ASP A 191 10.38 0.15 13.78
C ASP A 191 9.13 0.92 13.34
N PHE A 192 8.91 0.97 12.03
CA PHE A 192 7.62 1.35 11.47
C PHE A 192 6.73 0.12 11.33
N SER A 193 5.54 0.17 11.91
CA SER A 193 4.49 -0.84 11.69
C SER A 193 3.65 -0.44 10.48
N ILE A 194 3.74 -1.24 9.42
CA ILE A 194 3.13 -0.95 8.13
C ILE A 194 2.13 -2.04 7.77
N THR A 195 0.96 -1.64 7.31
CA THR A 195 0.02 -2.51 6.59
C THR A 195 -0.04 -2.06 5.13
N VAL A 196 0.28 -2.97 4.22
CA VAL A 196 0.21 -2.74 2.78
C VAL A 196 -0.89 -3.61 2.18
N THR A 197 -1.70 -3.05 1.28
CA THR A 197 -2.69 -3.77 0.47
C THR A 197 -2.43 -3.49 -1.01
N VAL A 198 -2.33 -4.54 -1.83
CA VAL A 198 -2.25 -4.41 -3.29
C VAL A 198 -3.61 -3.97 -3.84
N LEU A 199 -3.62 -2.92 -4.65
CA LEU A 199 -4.82 -2.39 -5.33
C LEU A 199 -4.68 -2.58 -6.82
#